data_AF-A0A351JQI2-F1
#
_entry.id   AF-A0A351JQI2-F1
#
_cell.length_a   1.000
_cell.length_b   1.000
_cell.length_c   1.000
_cell.angle_alpha   90.00
_cell.angle_beta   90.00
_cell.angle_gamma   90.00
#
_symmetry.space_group_name_H-M   'P 1'
#
loop_
_entity.id
_entity.type
_entity.pdbx_description
1 polymer ?
#
loop_
_entity_poly.entity_id
_entity_poly.type
_entity_poly.pdbx_seq_one_letter_code
_entity_poly.pdbx_strand_id
1 'polypeptide(L)'
;MDEKGARELVVPRDITINLRNVAISLSISVGRGEKTDLSILVNDTTSKEQIAENAGKAIHDQYWYADEVWEQEDLKERFCIDLEEHKIDVFVFGDDIKTEQRDLIVQSIERVYNLLGGQDREAWDLESIQILARENKNLKNNQLMRGGEYPVQKRFELFTPGIALAPYREGELPCSELEGTLIHELTHMVLENRLAQLWEGTDLGWRSVEPDELIELPGGAHTSFYNERPQECPTSYACLQGDDDRAESVIAYIFSPDTLDPKRKKILDQVFTQSSPNTKAVLTHMPVTLPELPSQMSVSVAEAKSVFAPSKKTAGAQEPKPKSKKIISLGEYRQQKCIAEPIFLKPYA
;
A
#
# COMPACT_ATOMS: atom_id res chain seq x y z
N MET A 1 -36.63 -10.80 -38.63
CA MET A 1 -35.18 -10.60 -38.46
C MET A 1 -35.07 -9.37 -37.60
N ASP A 2 -34.85 -9.58 -36.31
CA ASP A 2 -34.88 -8.51 -35.33
C ASP A 2 -33.59 -7.70 -35.40
N GLU A 3 -33.74 -6.43 -35.75
CA GLU A 3 -32.74 -5.39 -35.56
C GLU A 3 -32.49 -5.22 -34.06
N LYS A 4 -31.45 -5.89 -33.53
CA LYS A 4 -30.85 -5.47 -32.26
C LYS A 4 -30.13 -4.15 -32.51
N GLY A 5 -30.87 -3.05 -32.38
CA GLY A 5 -30.30 -1.71 -32.33
C GLY A 5 -29.20 -1.66 -31.27
N ALA A 6 -27.99 -1.30 -31.69
CA ALA A 6 -26.95 -0.88 -30.76
C ALA A 6 -27.53 0.30 -29.98
N ARG A 7 -27.77 0.11 -28.67
CA ARG A 7 -28.17 1.23 -27.81
C ARG A 7 -26.94 2.12 -27.67
N GLU A 8 -27.02 3.31 -28.25
CA GLU A 8 -26.01 4.34 -28.09
C GLU A 8 -25.93 4.69 -26.60
N LEU A 9 -24.74 4.57 -26.01
CA LEU A 9 -24.49 4.87 -24.61
C LEU A 9 -24.73 6.38 -24.39
N VAL A 10 -25.86 6.75 -23.78
CA VAL A 10 -26.19 8.15 -23.50
C VAL A 10 -25.43 8.60 -22.25
N VAL A 11 -24.19 9.03 -22.47
CA VAL A 11 -23.35 9.60 -21.41
C VAL A 11 -23.62 11.10 -21.32
N PRO A 12 -23.91 11.66 -20.13
CA PRO A 12 -24.00 13.12 -19.98
C PRO A 12 -22.67 13.76 -20.37
N ARG A 13 -22.72 14.83 -21.16
CA ARG A 13 -21.50 15.53 -21.63
C ARG A 13 -20.74 16.20 -20.49
N ASP A 14 -21.47 16.68 -19.49
CA ASP A 14 -20.94 17.31 -18.30
C ASP A 14 -21.65 16.78 -17.04
N ILE A 15 -20.89 16.50 -15.98
CA ILE A 15 -21.38 16.22 -14.64
C ILE A 15 -20.70 17.20 -13.68
N THR A 16 -21.42 17.67 -12.66
CA THR A 16 -20.83 18.42 -11.55
C THR A 16 -20.89 17.58 -10.29
N ILE A 17 -19.75 17.42 -9.62
CA ILE A 17 -19.65 16.76 -8.32
C ILE A 17 -19.22 17.79 -7.30
N ASN A 18 -19.87 17.82 -6.13
CA ASN A 18 -19.46 18.67 -5.03
C ASN A 18 -18.64 17.83 -4.04
N LEU A 19 -17.39 18.23 -3.79
CA LEU A 19 -16.50 17.61 -2.80
C LEU A 19 -15.83 18.71 -2.00
N ARG A 20 -15.79 18.61 -0.66
CA ARG A 20 -15.20 19.65 0.21
C ARG A 20 -15.67 21.08 -0.13
N ASN A 21 -16.97 21.24 -0.41
CA ASN A 21 -17.58 22.51 -0.85
C ASN A 21 -17.06 23.09 -2.18
N VAL A 22 -16.30 22.31 -2.97
CA VAL A 22 -15.85 22.67 -4.32
C VAL A 22 -16.70 21.92 -5.35
N ALA A 23 -17.26 22.68 -6.30
CA ALA A 23 -17.95 22.12 -7.46
C ALA A 23 -16.92 21.78 -8.53
N ILE A 24 -16.67 20.49 -8.74
CA ILE A 24 -15.78 19.97 -9.78
C ILE A 24 -16.62 19.70 -11.03
N SER A 25 -16.25 20.35 -12.13
CA SER A 25 -16.88 20.12 -13.43
C SER A 25 -16.15 19.01 -14.17
N LEU A 26 -16.89 17.97 -14.56
CA LEU A 26 -16.38 16.80 -15.27
C LEU A 26 -16.84 16.83 -16.72
N SER A 27 -15.91 16.99 -17.66
CA SER A 27 -16.19 16.83 -19.08
C SER A 27 -15.99 15.37 -19.48
N ILE A 28 -17.03 14.75 -20.02
CA ILE A 28 -17.03 13.31 -20.28
C ILE A 28 -16.85 13.02 -21.76
N SER A 29 -15.81 12.27 -22.11
CA SER A 29 -15.59 11.78 -23.48
C SER A 29 -15.71 10.26 -23.56
N VAL A 30 -16.26 9.79 -24.69
CA VAL A 30 -16.43 8.35 -25.01
C VAL A 30 -15.46 8.01 -26.12
N GLY A 31 -14.43 7.20 -25.83
CA GLY A 31 -13.48 6.74 -26.83
C GLY A 31 -12.04 6.59 -26.32
N ARG A 32 -11.21 5.91 -27.11
CA ARG A 32 -9.76 5.81 -26.88
C ARG A 32 -9.06 6.93 -27.64
N GLY A 33 -8.23 7.72 -26.96
CA GLY A 33 -7.24 8.58 -27.63
C GLY A 33 -7.07 10.00 -27.09
N GLU A 34 -7.93 10.46 -26.18
CA GLU A 34 -7.72 11.74 -25.47
C GLU A 34 -6.98 11.51 -24.15
N LYS A 35 -6.08 12.43 -23.80
CA LYS A 35 -5.42 12.45 -22.49
C LYS A 35 -6.47 12.92 -21.48
N THR A 36 -7.00 11.99 -20.69
CA THR A 36 -8.02 12.26 -19.67
C THR A 36 -7.42 12.21 -18.27
N ASP A 37 -7.98 13.00 -17.35
CA ASP A 37 -7.52 13.08 -15.96
C ASP A 37 -7.98 11.87 -15.14
N LEU A 38 -9.14 11.32 -15.49
CA LEU A 38 -9.77 10.17 -14.82
C LEU A 38 -10.34 9.18 -15.85
N SER A 39 -10.40 7.90 -15.47
CA SER A 39 -11.08 6.87 -16.24
C SER A 39 -12.09 6.11 -15.38
N ILE A 40 -13.34 6.04 -15.83
CA ILE A 40 -14.40 5.26 -15.18
C ILE A 40 -14.95 4.20 -16.14
N LEU A 41 -15.28 3.03 -15.58
CA LEU A 41 -15.93 1.95 -16.32
C LEU A 41 -17.44 2.10 -16.23
N VAL A 42 -18.12 2.00 -17.37
CA VAL A 42 -19.59 1.99 -17.43
C VAL A 42 -20.07 0.91 -18.40
N ASN A 43 -21.35 0.56 -18.31
CA ASN A 43 -22.03 -0.32 -19.24
C ASN A 43 -23.37 0.29 -19.68
N ASP A 44 -24.06 -0.36 -20.62
CA ASP A 44 -25.34 0.06 -21.22
C ASP A 44 -26.48 0.27 -20.20
N THR A 45 -26.29 -0.13 -18.94
CA THR A 45 -27.27 0.01 -17.85
C THR A 45 -26.85 1.00 -16.76
N THR A 46 -25.67 1.61 -16.88
CA THR A 46 -25.14 2.54 -15.87
C THR A 46 -25.91 3.87 -15.95
N SER A 47 -26.58 4.25 -14.86
CA SER A 47 -27.32 5.52 -14.80
C SER A 47 -26.39 6.72 -14.64
N LYS A 48 -26.90 7.94 -14.86
CA LYS A 48 -26.12 9.17 -14.66
C LYS A 48 -25.64 9.32 -13.21
N GLU A 49 -26.46 8.91 -12.26
CA GLU A 49 -26.15 8.93 -10.83
C GLU A 49 -25.00 7.96 -10.53
N GLN A 50 -25.02 6.77 -11.12
CA GLN A 50 -23.94 5.79 -10.97
C GLN A 50 -22.63 6.26 -11.63
N ILE A 51 -22.71 6.98 -12.76
CA ILE A 51 -21.54 7.62 -13.38
C ILE A 51 -20.95 8.67 -12.44
N ALA A 52 -21.79 9.50 -11.83
CA ALA A 52 -21.36 10.51 -10.86
C ALA A 52 -20.74 9.87 -9.61
N GLU A 53 -21.33 8.80 -9.06
CA GLU A 53 -20.78 8.05 -7.93
C GLU A 53 -19.43 7.44 -8.27
N ASN A 54 -19.30 6.79 -9.43
CA ASN A 54 -18.05 6.19 -9.88
C ASN A 54 -16.96 7.24 -10.10
N ALA A 55 -17.32 8.40 -10.67
CA ALA A 55 -16.39 9.52 -10.84
C ALA A 55 -15.98 10.12 -9.49
N GLY A 56 -16.92 10.30 -8.55
CA GLY A 56 -16.62 10.73 -7.18
C GLY A 56 -15.64 9.78 -6.49
N LYS A 57 -15.88 8.46 -6.60
CA LYS A 57 -14.95 7.45 -6.09
C LYS A 57 -13.57 7.54 -6.74
N ALA A 58 -13.50 7.68 -8.07
CA ALA A 58 -12.23 7.82 -8.76
C ALA A 58 -11.47 9.09 -8.33
N ILE A 59 -12.18 10.19 -8.03
CA ILE A 59 -11.59 11.39 -7.44
C ILE A 59 -11.04 11.10 -6.05
N HIS A 60 -11.76 10.40 -5.18
CA HIS A 60 -11.24 10.01 -3.86
C HIS A 60 -10.03 9.07 -3.95
N ASP A 61 -10.06 8.14 -4.89
CA ASP A 61 -8.97 7.20 -5.16
C ASP A 61 -7.70 7.93 -5.65
N GLN A 62 -7.84 9.06 -6.36
CA GLN A 62 -6.71 9.88 -6.81
C GLN A 62 -6.29 10.96 -5.80
N TYR A 63 -7.25 11.56 -5.10
CA TYR A 63 -7.07 12.69 -4.20
C TYR A 63 -7.64 12.35 -2.83
N TRP A 64 -6.80 11.74 -1.98
CA TRP A 64 -7.20 11.36 -0.62
C TRP A 64 -7.80 12.53 0.17
N TYR A 65 -7.27 13.74 -0.05
CA TYR A 65 -7.70 14.98 0.59
C TYR A 65 -9.03 15.54 0.03
N ALA A 66 -9.69 14.82 -0.88
CA ALA A 66 -11.07 15.10 -1.30
C ALA A 66 -12.09 14.61 -0.27
N ASP A 67 -11.72 13.69 0.62
CA ASP A 67 -12.57 13.25 1.72
C ASP A 67 -12.68 14.35 2.79
N GLU A 68 -13.90 14.68 3.16
CA GLU A 68 -14.23 15.72 4.16
C GLU A 68 -13.65 15.38 5.54
N VAL A 69 -13.36 14.12 5.83
CA VAL A 69 -12.70 13.72 7.08
C VAL A 69 -11.39 14.50 7.31
N TRP A 70 -10.64 14.79 6.25
CA TRP A 70 -9.37 15.50 6.34
C TRP A 70 -9.52 17.00 6.61
N GLU A 71 -10.70 17.59 6.38
CA GLU A 71 -10.99 18.97 6.82
C GLU A 71 -11.19 19.06 8.33
N GLN A 72 -11.60 17.94 8.95
CA GLN A 72 -11.82 17.84 10.39
C GLN A 72 -10.54 17.49 11.15
N GLU A 73 -9.57 16.87 10.45
CA GLU A 73 -8.25 16.57 11.01
C GLU A 73 -7.43 17.86 11.16
N ASP A 74 -6.81 18.02 12.32
CA ASP A 74 -6.06 19.23 12.70
C ASP A 74 -4.66 19.22 12.08
N LEU A 75 -4.52 19.69 10.84
CA LEU A 75 -3.22 19.80 10.16
C LEU A 75 -2.32 20.80 10.90
N LYS A 76 -1.24 20.30 11.50
CA LYS A 76 -0.26 21.10 12.25
C LYS A 76 0.91 21.55 11.40
N GLU A 77 1.39 20.64 10.56
CA GLU A 77 2.59 20.87 9.77
C GLU A 77 2.44 20.25 8.39
N ARG A 78 3.00 20.94 7.39
CA ARG A 78 3.24 20.38 6.06
C ARG A 78 4.65 20.73 5.62
N PHE A 79 5.36 19.75 5.08
CA PHE A 79 6.64 19.96 4.42
C PHE A 79 6.76 19.05 3.21
N CYS A 80 7.53 19.49 2.23
CA CYS A 80 7.83 18.72 1.03
C CYS A 80 9.28 18.25 1.08
N ILE A 81 9.51 17.01 0.64
CA ILE A 81 10.83 16.42 0.46
C ILE A 81 11.07 16.32 -1.04
N ASP A 82 11.99 17.12 -1.55
CA ASP A 82 12.42 17.10 -2.94
C ASP A 82 13.59 16.10 -3.12
N LEU A 83 13.45 15.15 -4.05
CA LEU A 83 14.43 14.12 -4.43
C LEU A 83 14.54 14.08 -5.96
N GLU A 84 15.50 14.83 -6.52
CA GLU A 84 15.63 15.04 -7.98
C GLU A 84 14.31 15.54 -8.58
N GLU A 85 13.68 14.79 -9.47
CA GLU A 85 12.35 15.09 -10.03
C GLU A 85 11.17 14.71 -9.13
N HIS A 86 11.37 13.90 -8.09
CA HIS A 86 10.30 13.43 -7.21
C HIS A 86 10.05 14.41 -6.06
N LYS A 87 8.77 14.52 -5.70
CA LYS A 87 8.30 15.36 -4.60
C LYS A 87 7.36 14.58 -3.71
N ILE A 88 7.65 14.55 -2.43
CA ILE A 88 6.86 13.84 -1.44
C ILE A 88 6.35 14.87 -0.44
N ASP A 89 5.03 15.08 -0.40
CA ASP A 89 4.41 15.92 0.62
C ASP A 89 4.19 15.12 1.91
N VAL A 90 4.67 15.64 3.03
CA VAL A 90 4.43 15.09 4.36
C VAL A 90 3.46 15.98 5.12
N PHE A 91 2.37 15.40 5.59
CA PHE A 91 1.32 16.06 6.35
C PHE A 91 1.30 15.52 7.78
N VAL A 92 1.34 16.42 8.77
CA VAL A 92 1.33 16.06 10.18
C VAL A 92 0.03 16.56 10.81
N PHE A 93 -0.76 15.63 11.32
CA PHE A 93 -2.08 15.87 11.89
C PHE A 93 -2.12 15.60 13.40
N GLY A 94 -2.81 16.47 14.12
CA GLY A 94 -3.07 16.40 15.56
C GLY A 94 -1.91 16.94 16.39
N ASP A 95 -0.83 16.16 16.53
CA ASP A 95 0.33 16.52 17.35
C ASP A 95 1.53 16.93 16.49
N ASP A 96 2.32 17.87 17.01
CA ASP A 96 3.60 18.25 16.40
C ASP A 96 4.61 17.10 16.47
N ILE A 97 5.37 16.90 15.40
CA ILE A 97 6.55 16.03 15.43
C ILE A 97 7.80 16.81 15.83
N LYS A 98 8.74 16.13 16.49
CA LYS A 98 10.04 16.70 16.88
C LYS A 98 10.93 16.86 15.65
N THR A 99 11.86 17.80 15.71
CA THR A 99 12.90 17.99 14.66
C THR A 99 13.65 16.71 14.35
N GLU A 100 14.03 15.93 15.38
CA GLU A 100 14.72 14.65 15.19
C GLU A 100 13.88 13.62 14.42
N GLN A 101 12.56 13.57 14.64
CA GLN A 101 11.67 12.70 13.87
C GLN A 101 11.58 13.16 12.41
N ARG A 102 11.48 14.49 12.19
CA ARG A 102 11.47 15.07 10.84
C ARG A 102 12.77 14.76 10.08
N ASP A 103 13.91 14.91 10.74
CA ASP A 103 15.22 14.62 10.15
C ASP A 103 15.35 13.12 9.82
N LEU A 104 14.86 12.23 10.68
CA LEU A 104 14.84 10.79 10.42
C LEU A 104 13.94 10.41 9.24
N ILE A 105 12.79 11.06 9.07
CA ILE A 105 11.92 10.86 7.90
C ILE A 105 12.69 11.16 6.62
N VAL A 106 13.30 12.36 6.55
CA VAL A 106 14.06 12.79 5.38
C VAL A 106 15.22 11.84 5.09
N GLN A 107 16.01 11.50 6.13
CA GLN A 107 17.18 10.62 5.98
C GLN A 107 16.81 9.20 5.56
N SER A 108 15.69 8.67 6.05
CA SER A 108 15.24 7.31 5.72
C SER A 108 14.79 7.21 4.26
N ILE A 109 14.02 8.20 3.79
CA ILE A 109 13.59 8.27 2.38
C ILE A 109 14.81 8.47 1.47
N GLU A 110 15.71 9.41 1.81
CA GLU A 110 16.97 9.63 1.09
C GLU A 110 17.80 8.34 1.01
N ARG A 111 17.93 7.61 2.12
CA ARG A 111 18.69 6.37 2.19
C ARG A 111 18.14 5.30 1.26
N VAL A 112 16.83 5.05 1.27
CA VAL A 112 16.20 4.06 0.39
C VAL A 112 16.33 4.50 -1.07
N TYR A 113 16.01 5.75 -1.38
CA TYR A 113 16.12 6.30 -2.74
C TYR A 113 17.54 6.18 -3.32
N ASN A 114 18.55 6.43 -2.50
CA ASN A 114 19.96 6.32 -2.90
C ASN A 114 20.43 4.88 -3.13
N LEU A 115 19.77 3.90 -2.51
CA LEU A 115 20.07 2.49 -2.75
C LEU A 115 19.44 1.98 -4.06
N LEU A 116 18.31 2.55 -4.49
CA LEU A 116 17.62 2.10 -5.70
C LEU A 116 18.48 2.25 -6.96
N GLY A 117 18.49 1.20 -7.77
CA GLY A 117 19.03 1.24 -9.14
C GLY A 117 18.12 1.99 -10.10
N GLY A 118 18.70 2.49 -11.20
CA GLY A 118 18.05 3.46 -12.10
C GLY A 118 16.60 3.17 -12.48
N GLN A 119 16.25 1.93 -12.86
CA GLN A 119 14.87 1.59 -13.22
C GLN A 119 13.91 1.59 -12.03
N ASP A 120 14.34 1.07 -10.88
CA ASP A 120 13.51 1.05 -9.67
C ASP A 120 13.39 2.45 -9.04
N ARG A 121 14.42 3.28 -9.23
CA ARG A 121 14.41 4.71 -8.89
C ARG A 121 13.42 5.48 -9.78
N GLU A 122 13.46 5.28 -11.09
CA GLU A 122 12.52 5.89 -12.05
C GLU A 122 11.07 5.46 -11.80
N ALA A 123 10.87 4.26 -11.24
CA ALA A 123 9.55 3.75 -10.87
C ALA A 123 9.01 4.31 -9.54
N TRP A 124 9.73 5.21 -8.88
CA TRP A 124 9.29 5.83 -7.63
C TRP A 124 7.99 6.61 -7.83
N ASP A 125 6.92 6.17 -7.16
CA ASP A 125 5.58 6.70 -7.33
C ASP A 125 4.93 7.19 -6.03
N LEU A 126 5.66 7.21 -4.90
CA LEU A 126 5.16 7.79 -3.66
C LEU A 126 5.02 9.31 -3.79
N GLU A 127 3.83 9.84 -3.51
CA GLU A 127 3.50 11.26 -3.60
C GLU A 127 3.28 11.90 -2.22
N SER A 128 2.80 11.15 -1.21
CA SER A 128 2.60 11.74 0.12
C SER A 128 2.67 10.77 1.30
N ILE A 129 2.94 11.34 2.49
CA ILE A 129 2.94 10.64 3.77
C ILE A 129 2.02 11.40 4.72
N GLN A 130 1.12 10.71 5.43
CA GLN A 130 0.29 11.30 6.47
C GLN A 130 0.71 10.76 7.83
N ILE A 131 1.12 11.65 8.74
CA ILE A 131 1.42 11.33 10.13
C ILE A 131 0.21 11.73 10.96
N LEU A 132 -0.38 10.75 11.65
CA LEU A 132 -1.64 10.92 12.36
C LEU A 132 -1.43 10.66 13.85
N ALA A 133 -1.71 11.68 14.67
CA ALA A 133 -1.78 11.57 16.13
C ALA A 133 -3.05 10.84 16.59
N ARG A 134 -3.25 9.61 16.09
CA ARG A 134 -4.30 8.70 16.54
C ARG A 134 -3.74 7.32 16.80
N GLU A 135 -4.36 6.62 17.73
CA GLU A 135 -4.18 5.20 17.94
C GLU A 135 -5.18 4.47 17.05
N ASN A 136 -4.73 3.98 15.90
CA ASN A 136 -5.55 3.07 15.11
C ASN A 136 -5.36 1.64 15.64
N LYS A 137 -6.45 0.91 15.85
CA LYS A 137 -6.42 -0.47 16.34
C LYS A 137 -6.91 -1.40 15.26
N ASN A 138 -6.18 -2.49 15.06
CA ASN A 138 -6.66 -3.56 14.22
C ASN A 138 -7.94 -4.14 14.85
N LEU A 139 -9.03 -4.12 14.06
CA LEU A 139 -10.38 -4.47 14.49
C LEU A 139 -10.52 -5.91 15.02
N LYS A 140 -9.56 -6.78 14.72
CA LYS A 140 -9.63 -8.21 15.05
C LYS A 140 -8.89 -8.57 16.35
N ASN A 141 -7.81 -7.85 16.67
CA ASN A 141 -6.95 -8.16 17.82
C ASN A 141 -6.75 -6.99 18.80
N ASN A 142 -7.30 -5.81 18.47
CA ASN A 142 -7.18 -4.60 19.26
C ASN A 142 -5.72 -4.10 19.44
N GLN A 143 -4.76 -4.62 18.65
CA GLN A 143 -3.39 -4.15 18.65
C GLN A 143 -3.28 -2.83 17.90
N LEU A 144 -2.37 -1.98 18.37
CA LEU A 144 -2.09 -0.69 17.76
C LEU A 144 -1.36 -0.88 16.43
N MET A 145 -1.87 -0.22 15.39
CA MET A 145 -1.22 -0.13 14.08
C MET A 145 -0.09 0.89 14.14
N ARG A 146 0.95 0.67 13.32
CA ARG A 146 2.11 1.57 13.20
C ARG A 146 2.06 2.37 11.91
N GLY A 147 1.67 1.73 10.81
CA GLY A 147 1.41 2.38 9.54
C GLY A 147 0.32 1.67 8.74
N GLY A 148 0.09 2.16 7.53
CA GLY A 148 -0.77 1.52 6.54
C GLY A 148 -0.63 2.17 5.17
N GLU A 149 -0.56 1.33 4.14
CA GLU A 149 -0.31 1.69 2.76
C GLU A 149 -1.60 1.92 1.95
N TYR A 150 -1.57 2.88 1.04
CA TYR A 150 -2.67 3.20 0.13
C TYR A 150 -2.13 3.35 -1.31
N PRO A 151 -1.81 2.24 -2.00
CA PRO A 151 -1.11 2.27 -3.30
C PRO A 151 -1.82 3.07 -4.38
N VAL A 152 -3.15 2.98 -4.45
CA VAL A 152 -3.96 3.72 -5.44
C VAL A 152 -3.83 5.24 -5.26
N GLN A 153 -3.70 5.70 -4.01
CA GLN A 153 -3.54 7.10 -3.64
C GLN A 153 -2.06 7.52 -3.52
N LYS A 154 -1.13 6.62 -3.85
CA LYS A 154 0.33 6.89 -3.81
C LYS A 154 0.80 7.48 -2.49
N ARG A 155 0.27 6.94 -1.39
CA ARG A 155 0.55 7.43 -0.04
C ARG A 155 0.59 6.29 0.97
N PHE A 156 1.14 6.59 2.13
CA PHE A 156 0.94 5.77 3.32
C PHE A 156 0.73 6.64 4.56
N GLU A 157 0.15 6.03 5.57
CA GLU A 157 -0.12 6.62 6.88
C GLU A 157 0.89 6.10 7.90
N LEU A 158 1.34 6.96 8.82
CA LEU A 158 2.05 6.59 10.03
C LEU A 158 1.22 7.01 11.24
N PHE A 159 1.03 6.09 12.18
CA PHE A 159 0.28 6.31 13.41
C PHE A 159 1.24 6.54 14.58
N THR A 160 0.72 7.09 15.68
CA THR A 160 1.49 7.43 16.89
C THR A 160 2.53 6.38 17.33
N PRO A 161 2.23 5.07 17.36
CA PRO A 161 3.23 4.06 17.75
C PRO A 161 4.36 3.91 16.72
N GLY A 162 4.06 4.10 15.44
CA GLY A 162 5.00 3.97 14.34
C GLY A 162 5.93 5.16 14.16
N ILE A 163 5.74 6.26 14.90
CA ILE A 163 6.65 7.43 14.88
C ILE A 163 7.53 7.52 16.12
N ALA A 164 7.49 6.53 17.00
CA ALA A 164 8.32 6.50 18.20
C ALA A 164 9.82 6.36 17.85
N LEU A 165 10.68 6.91 18.71
CA LEU A 165 12.14 6.72 18.62
C LEU A 165 12.63 5.50 19.42
N ALA A 166 11.71 4.69 19.95
CA ALA A 166 12.04 3.44 20.62
C ALA A 166 12.59 2.42 19.61
N PRO A 167 13.28 1.35 20.05
CA PRO A 167 13.80 0.32 19.13
C PRO A 167 12.72 -0.37 18.31
N TYR A 168 12.98 -0.56 17.01
CA TYR A 168 12.09 -1.27 16.09
C TYR A 168 11.91 -2.73 16.52
N ARG A 169 10.66 -3.20 16.65
CA ARG A 169 10.31 -4.59 17.00
C ARG A 169 11.09 -5.13 18.21
N GLU A 170 11.02 -4.42 19.33
CA GLU A 170 11.75 -4.77 20.57
C GLU A 170 13.27 -4.98 20.37
N GLY A 171 13.85 -4.33 19.35
CA GLY A 171 15.28 -4.42 19.05
C GLY A 171 15.68 -5.65 18.25
N GLU A 172 14.76 -6.27 17.50
CA GLU A 172 15.11 -7.32 16.52
C GLU A 172 15.92 -6.77 15.33
N LEU A 173 15.84 -5.47 15.05
CA LEU A 173 16.69 -4.76 14.08
C LEU A 173 17.25 -3.47 14.71
N PRO A 174 18.48 -3.03 14.33
CA PRO A 174 19.14 -1.89 14.96
C PRO A 174 18.71 -0.57 14.31
N CYS A 175 17.41 -0.25 14.39
CA CYS A 175 16.83 1.02 13.96
C CYS A 175 15.69 1.45 14.90
N SER A 176 15.25 2.69 14.78
CA SER A 176 14.10 3.21 15.54
C SER A 176 12.76 2.73 14.97
N GLU A 177 11.69 2.76 15.78
CA GLU A 177 10.34 2.42 15.33
C GLU A 177 9.91 3.28 14.13
N LEU A 178 10.27 4.56 14.15
CA LEU A 178 10.06 5.49 13.05
C LEU A 178 10.78 5.06 11.76
N GLU A 179 12.10 4.80 11.82
CA GLU A 179 12.85 4.39 10.63
C GLU A 179 12.33 3.06 10.07
N GLY A 180 12.14 2.06 10.95
CA GLY A 180 11.68 0.75 10.55
C GLY A 180 10.26 0.78 9.96
N THR A 181 9.31 1.45 10.62
CA THR A 181 7.94 1.59 10.09
C THR A 181 7.93 2.37 8.78
N LEU A 182 8.68 3.47 8.68
CA LEU A 182 8.72 4.26 7.44
C LEU A 182 9.28 3.44 6.27
N ILE A 183 10.37 2.72 6.47
CA ILE A 183 10.98 1.90 5.42
C ILE A 183 10.09 0.70 5.07
N HIS A 184 9.38 0.14 6.06
CA HIS A 184 8.39 -0.91 5.86
C HIS A 184 7.29 -0.47 4.88
N GLU A 185 6.59 0.62 5.21
CA GLU A 185 5.51 1.16 4.36
C GLU A 185 6.03 1.63 3.01
N LEU A 186 7.21 2.26 3.00
CA LEU A 186 7.86 2.68 1.76
C LEU A 186 8.13 1.48 0.84
N THR A 187 8.55 0.33 1.39
CA THR A 187 8.78 -0.88 0.61
C THR A 187 7.49 -1.38 -0.04
N HIS A 188 6.37 -1.38 0.70
CA HIS A 188 5.07 -1.74 0.13
C HIS A 188 4.66 -0.83 -1.03
N MET A 189 4.95 0.46 -0.91
CA MET A 189 4.60 1.43 -1.95
C MET A 189 5.48 1.30 -3.19
N VAL A 190 6.80 1.33 -3.03
CA VAL A 190 7.72 1.55 -4.16
C VAL A 190 8.39 0.29 -4.69
N LEU A 191 8.38 -0.81 -3.94
CA LEU A 191 9.17 -2.01 -4.26
C LEU A 191 8.36 -3.30 -4.33
N GLU A 192 7.14 -3.33 -3.79
CA GLU A 192 6.36 -4.56 -3.59
C GLU A 192 6.24 -5.40 -4.86
N ASN A 193 5.82 -4.80 -5.97
CA ASN A 193 5.64 -5.51 -7.24
C ASN A 193 6.95 -6.13 -7.75
N ARG A 194 8.06 -5.39 -7.63
CA ARG A 194 9.38 -5.84 -8.09
C ARG A 194 9.90 -6.97 -7.22
N LEU A 195 9.83 -6.79 -5.90
CA LEU A 195 10.30 -7.77 -4.93
C LEU A 195 9.45 -9.04 -4.95
N ALA A 196 8.12 -8.94 -5.10
CA ALA A 196 7.22 -10.09 -5.20
C ALA A 196 7.62 -11.02 -6.34
N GLN A 197 7.91 -10.49 -7.54
CA GLN A 197 8.37 -11.29 -8.68
C GLN A 197 9.69 -12.01 -8.42
N LEU A 198 10.65 -11.34 -7.78
CA LEU A 198 11.95 -11.93 -7.45
C LEU A 198 11.85 -12.96 -6.30
N TRP A 199 10.96 -12.72 -5.34
CA TRP A 199 10.63 -13.63 -4.25
C TRP A 199 10.00 -14.92 -4.79
N GLU A 200 9.00 -14.83 -5.69
CA GLU A 200 8.36 -16.00 -6.31
C GLU A 200 9.34 -16.88 -7.07
N GLY A 201 10.37 -16.28 -7.67
CA GLY A 201 11.44 -17.00 -8.38
C GLY A 201 12.47 -17.69 -7.46
N THR A 202 12.38 -17.53 -6.14
CA THR A 202 13.39 -17.99 -5.17
C THR A 202 12.76 -18.81 -4.05
N ASP A 203 13.28 -20.00 -3.76
CA ASP A 203 12.80 -20.78 -2.63
C ASP A 203 13.27 -20.18 -1.29
N LEU A 204 12.40 -19.39 -0.68
CA LEU A 204 12.53 -18.75 0.65
C LEU A 204 11.64 -19.41 1.73
N GLY A 205 11.04 -20.58 1.42
CA GLY A 205 10.27 -21.37 2.37
C GLY A 205 8.78 -21.02 2.44
N TRP A 206 8.31 -20.08 1.63
CA TRP A 206 6.89 -19.76 1.51
C TRP A 206 6.13 -20.89 0.79
N ARG A 207 5.02 -21.34 1.40
CA ARG A 207 4.15 -22.41 0.91
C ARG A 207 2.70 -22.02 1.08
N SER A 208 1.83 -22.55 0.22
CA SER A 208 0.38 -22.47 0.41
C SER A 208 -0.10 -23.54 1.40
N VAL A 209 -1.14 -23.21 2.16
CA VAL A 209 -1.89 -24.20 2.96
C VAL A 209 -2.78 -25.05 2.05
N GLU A 210 -3.36 -26.10 2.61
CA GLU A 210 -4.34 -26.92 1.88
C GLU A 210 -5.56 -26.07 1.47
N PRO A 211 -6.21 -26.34 0.32
CA PRO A 211 -7.27 -25.46 -0.21
C PRO A 211 -8.45 -25.20 0.72
N ASP A 212 -8.74 -26.14 1.64
CA ASP A 212 -9.81 -26.07 2.62
C ASP A 212 -9.38 -25.52 4.00
N GLU A 213 -8.13 -25.10 4.15
CA GLU A 213 -7.57 -24.55 5.39
C GLU A 213 -7.27 -23.04 5.29
N LEU A 214 -7.23 -22.39 6.45
CA LEU A 214 -6.69 -21.05 6.67
C LEU A 214 -5.93 -21.04 7.99
N ILE A 215 -4.84 -20.27 8.04
CA ILE A 215 -4.10 -20.04 9.27
C ILE A 215 -4.55 -18.72 9.88
N GLU A 216 -4.91 -18.72 11.15
CA GLU A 216 -5.09 -17.51 11.95
C GLU A 216 -3.73 -16.99 12.44
N LEU A 217 -3.36 -15.79 12.00
CA LEU A 217 -2.14 -15.10 12.37
C LEU A 217 -2.26 -14.44 13.75
N PRO A 218 -1.12 -14.13 14.40
CA PRO A 218 -1.06 -13.23 15.55
C PRO A 218 -1.67 -11.88 15.18
N GLY A 219 -2.96 -11.75 15.45
CA GLY A 219 -3.75 -10.58 15.10
C GLY A 219 -5.10 -10.83 14.45
N GLY A 220 -5.50 -12.10 14.30
CA GLY A 220 -6.83 -12.48 13.81
C GLY A 220 -6.98 -12.33 12.30
N ALA A 221 -5.95 -11.87 11.59
CA ALA A 221 -5.89 -12.01 10.14
C ALA A 221 -5.82 -13.49 9.76
N HIS A 222 -6.38 -13.85 8.61
CA HIS A 222 -6.30 -15.20 8.08
C HIS A 222 -5.43 -15.19 6.83
N THR A 223 -4.53 -16.15 6.73
CA THR A 223 -3.67 -16.32 5.55
C THR A 223 -3.83 -17.71 4.95
N SER A 224 -3.60 -17.80 3.64
CA SER A 224 -3.50 -19.07 2.91
C SER A 224 -2.05 -19.49 2.66
N PHE A 225 -1.09 -18.82 3.30
CA PHE A 225 0.34 -19.06 3.14
C PHE A 225 1.05 -19.15 4.49
N TYR A 226 2.16 -19.85 4.53
CA TYR A 226 3.05 -19.90 5.69
C TYR A 226 4.50 -20.01 5.24
N ASN A 227 5.43 -19.63 6.12
CA ASN A 227 6.84 -19.89 5.92
C ASN A 227 7.25 -21.16 6.69
N GLU A 228 7.83 -22.14 5.99
CA GLU A 228 8.32 -23.40 6.58
C GLU A 228 9.71 -23.26 7.23
N ARG A 229 10.38 -22.12 7.01
CA ARG A 229 11.70 -21.74 7.55
C ARG A 229 11.65 -20.37 8.23
N PRO A 230 10.76 -20.16 9.22
CA PRO A 230 10.53 -18.84 9.83
C PRO A 230 11.77 -18.28 10.56
N GLN A 231 12.73 -19.12 10.94
CA GLN A 231 14.02 -18.72 11.50
C GLN A 231 14.97 -18.03 10.50
N GLU A 232 14.70 -18.13 9.19
CA GLU A 232 15.47 -17.41 8.15
C GLU A 232 14.89 -16.01 7.86
N CYS A 233 13.74 -15.67 8.46
CA CYS A 233 13.13 -14.36 8.32
C CYS A 233 13.85 -13.32 9.20
N PRO A 234 13.95 -12.06 8.77
CA PRO A 234 14.67 -11.01 9.49
C PRO A 234 14.03 -10.64 10.84
N THR A 235 12.71 -10.80 10.98
CA THR A 235 11.97 -10.50 12.20
C THR A 235 10.84 -11.49 12.47
N SER A 236 10.30 -11.46 13.69
CA SER A 236 9.11 -12.20 14.13
C SER A 236 7.88 -11.85 13.34
N TYR A 237 7.81 -10.61 12.87
CA TYR A 237 6.74 -10.12 12.03
C TYR A 237 6.88 -10.62 10.58
N ALA A 238 8.10 -10.58 10.02
CA ALA A 238 8.42 -11.05 8.68
C ALA A 238 8.02 -12.51 8.40
N CYS A 239 7.97 -13.37 9.43
CA CYS A 239 7.62 -14.78 9.26
C CYS A 239 6.11 -15.04 9.11
N LEU A 240 5.26 -14.01 9.24
CA LEU A 240 3.81 -14.12 9.25
C LEU A 240 3.20 -13.97 7.85
N GLN A 241 3.69 -13.02 7.06
CA GLN A 241 3.22 -12.76 5.70
C GLN A 241 4.38 -12.46 4.74
N GLY A 242 4.19 -12.78 3.46
CA GLY A 242 5.26 -12.68 2.47
C GLY A 242 5.60 -11.24 2.07
N ASP A 243 4.61 -10.35 2.08
CA ASP A 243 4.76 -8.91 1.93
C ASP A 243 5.54 -8.31 3.09
N ASP A 244 5.18 -8.67 4.33
CA ASP A 244 5.95 -8.28 5.51
C ASP A 244 7.40 -8.79 5.44
N ASP A 245 7.63 -10.04 4.97
CA ASP A 245 9.00 -10.57 4.77
C ASP A 245 9.82 -9.71 3.81
N ARG A 246 9.23 -9.22 2.72
CA ARG A 246 9.91 -8.33 1.77
C ARG A 246 10.26 -6.99 2.43
N ALA A 247 9.29 -6.35 3.08
CA ALA A 247 9.45 -5.07 3.76
C ALA A 247 10.53 -5.13 4.86
N GLU A 248 10.44 -6.13 5.74
CA GLU A 248 11.40 -6.33 6.82
C GLU A 248 12.79 -6.72 6.31
N SER A 249 12.87 -7.43 5.17
CA SER A 249 14.15 -7.75 4.54
C SER A 249 14.86 -6.51 3.99
N VAL A 250 14.12 -5.51 3.50
CA VAL A 250 14.70 -4.22 3.09
C VAL A 250 15.29 -3.49 4.30
N ILE A 251 14.57 -3.44 5.42
CA ILE A 251 15.09 -2.85 6.67
C ILE A 251 16.37 -3.58 7.10
N ALA A 252 16.33 -4.91 7.15
CA ALA A 252 17.50 -5.71 7.51
C ALA A 252 18.67 -5.54 6.53
N TYR A 253 18.42 -5.38 5.24
CA TYR A 253 19.49 -5.08 4.27
C TYR A 253 20.18 -3.75 4.54
N ILE A 254 19.42 -2.75 4.95
CA ILE A 254 19.93 -1.40 5.24
C ILE A 254 20.74 -1.38 6.55
N PHE A 255 20.21 -1.99 7.60
CA PHE A 255 20.73 -1.83 8.96
C PHE A 255 21.51 -3.05 9.49
N SER A 256 21.33 -4.23 8.92
CA SER A 256 21.99 -5.47 9.34
C SER A 256 22.25 -6.44 8.16
N PRO A 257 22.93 -5.99 7.09
CA PRO A 257 23.11 -6.78 5.86
C PRO A 257 23.89 -8.09 6.06
N ASP A 258 24.62 -8.23 7.17
CA ASP A 258 25.42 -9.42 7.47
C ASP A 258 24.62 -10.51 8.18
N THR A 259 23.48 -10.16 8.79
CA THR A 259 22.58 -11.12 9.45
C THR A 259 21.41 -11.52 8.56
N LEU A 260 21.20 -10.82 7.44
CA LEU A 260 20.17 -11.15 6.46
C LEU A 260 20.50 -12.47 5.74
N ASP A 261 19.49 -13.32 5.56
CA ASP A 261 19.62 -14.56 4.80
C ASP A 261 20.26 -14.32 3.41
N PRO A 262 21.27 -15.12 3.00
CA PRO A 262 21.99 -14.90 1.76
C PRO A 262 21.11 -14.90 0.50
N LYS A 263 19.99 -15.64 0.47
CA LYS A 263 19.08 -15.64 -0.68
C LYS A 263 18.30 -14.33 -0.74
N ARG A 264 17.78 -13.84 0.39
CA ARG A 264 17.13 -12.52 0.49
C ARG A 264 18.08 -11.40 0.10
N LYS A 265 19.31 -11.42 0.63
CA LYS A 265 20.36 -10.46 0.29
C LYS A 265 20.65 -10.43 -1.21
N LYS A 266 20.80 -11.60 -1.84
CA LYS A 266 21.02 -11.71 -3.28
C LYS A 266 19.85 -11.15 -4.12
N ILE A 267 18.62 -11.24 -3.64
CA ILE A 267 17.49 -10.60 -4.31
C ILE A 267 17.60 -9.09 -4.19
N LEU A 268 17.86 -8.57 -2.98
CA LEU A 268 17.97 -7.14 -2.74
C LEU A 268 19.16 -6.51 -3.46
N ASP A 269 20.28 -7.22 -3.63
CA ASP A 269 21.42 -6.78 -4.45
C ASP A 269 21.05 -6.57 -5.94
N GLN A 270 19.96 -7.18 -6.43
CA GLN A 270 19.47 -6.96 -7.80
C GLN A 270 18.63 -5.70 -7.96
N VAL A 271 18.06 -5.20 -6.85
CA VAL A 271 17.24 -3.99 -6.81
C VAL A 271 18.09 -2.79 -6.37
N PHE A 272 18.94 -3.02 -5.37
CA PHE A 272 19.84 -2.04 -4.81
C PHE A 272 21.22 -2.09 -5.47
N THR A 273 21.34 -1.46 -6.63
CA THR A 273 22.64 -1.30 -7.28
C THR A 273 23.36 -0.11 -6.65
N GLN A 274 24.47 -0.35 -5.93
CA GLN A 274 25.27 0.67 -5.22
C GLN A 274 25.94 1.76 -6.11
N SER A 275 25.42 2.00 -7.31
CA SER A 275 26.02 2.81 -8.37
C SER A 275 25.30 4.14 -8.63
N SER A 276 24.26 4.49 -7.87
CA SER A 276 23.49 5.71 -8.12
C SER A 276 24.17 6.96 -7.50
N PRO A 277 23.96 8.16 -8.07
CA PRO A 277 24.47 9.40 -7.48
C PRO A 277 23.89 9.57 -6.07
N ASN A 278 24.72 10.11 -5.16
CA ASN A 278 24.35 10.39 -3.78
C ASN A 278 23.43 11.62 -3.76
N THR A 279 22.15 11.40 -4.05
CA THR A 279 21.11 12.42 -4.07
C THR A 279 20.87 12.89 -2.64
N LYS A 280 20.88 14.21 -2.43
CA LYS A 280 20.54 14.79 -1.13
C LYS A 280 19.11 15.27 -1.16
N ALA A 281 18.30 14.81 -0.21
CA ALA A 281 16.94 15.31 -0.06
C ALA A 281 16.94 16.77 0.39
N VAL A 282 16.04 17.58 -0.16
CA VAL A 282 15.83 18.96 0.26
C VAL A 282 14.46 19.06 0.92
N LEU A 283 14.44 19.51 2.18
CA LEU A 283 13.21 19.76 2.91
C LEU A 283 12.78 21.21 2.72
N THR A 284 11.54 21.40 2.31
CA THR A 284 10.90 22.72 2.18
C THR A 284 9.63 22.76 3.02
N HIS A 285 9.53 23.69 3.97
CA HIS A 285 8.29 23.92 4.71
C HIS A 285 7.22 24.55 3.80
N MET A 286 6.01 24.01 3.88
CA MET A 286 4.87 24.43 3.07
C MET A 286 3.84 25.15 3.93
N PRO A 287 2.93 25.94 3.33
CA PRO A 287 1.76 26.43 4.04
C PRO A 287 0.96 25.28 4.67
N VAL A 288 0.48 25.51 5.90
CA VAL A 288 -0.33 24.54 6.66
C VAL A 288 -1.75 24.51 6.11
N THR A 289 -1.88 23.97 4.90
CA THR A 289 -3.14 23.81 4.17
C THR A 289 -3.10 22.51 3.38
N LEU A 290 -4.25 21.82 3.31
CA LEU A 290 -4.44 20.74 2.36
C LEU A 290 -4.27 21.25 0.93
N PRO A 291 -3.87 20.39 -0.03
CA PRO A 291 -3.85 20.77 -1.43
C PRO A 291 -5.25 21.16 -1.92
N GLU A 292 -5.29 22.02 -2.94
CA GLU A 292 -6.54 22.38 -3.61
C GLU A 292 -6.99 21.24 -4.53
N LEU A 293 -8.30 20.99 -4.56
CA LEU A 293 -8.89 20.14 -5.59
C LEU A 293 -8.98 20.92 -6.90
N PRO A 294 -8.73 20.29 -8.06
CA PRO A 294 -8.89 20.97 -9.32
C PRO A 294 -10.37 21.29 -9.56
N SER A 295 -10.65 22.47 -10.09
CA SER A 295 -12.01 22.94 -10.39
C SER A 295 -12.63 22.27 -11.62
N GLN A 296 -11.79 21.67 -12.47
CA GLN A 296 -12.19 21.01 -13.72
C GLN A 296 -11.38 19.73 -13.89
N MET A 297 -12.02 18.66 -14.36
CA MET A 297 -11.36 17.42 -14.77
C MET A 297 -12.02 16.85 -16.02
N SER A 298 -11.23 16.17 -16.83
CA SER A 298 -11.69 15.38 -17.96
C SER A 298 -11.82 13.91 -17.55
N VAL A 299 -12.96 13.29 -17.84
CA VAL A 299 -13.25 11.90 -17.50
C VAL A 299 -13.45 11.11 -18.78
N SER A 300 -12.61 10.11 -19.04
CA SER A 300 -12.90 9.12 -20.08
C SER A 300 -13.84 8.06 -19.54
N VAL A 301 -14.90 7.80 -20.29
CA VAL A 301 -15.77 6.66 -20.05
C VAL A 301 -15.36 5.52 -20.98
N ALA A 302 -14.91 4.42 -20.39
CA ALA A 302 -14.64 3.19 -21.11
C ALA A 302 -15.82 2.22 -20.95
N GLU A 303 -16.34 1.71 -22.07
CA GLU A 303 -17.28 0.60 -22.05
C GLU A 303 -16.59 -0.61 -21.41
N ALA A 304 -17.18 -1.11 -20.33
CA ALA A 304 -16.91 -2.44 -19.84
C ALA A 304 -17.35 -3.41 -20.94
N LYS A 305 -16.42 -3.88 -21.78
CA LYS A 305 -16.70 -5.03 -22.66
C LYS A 305 -17.30 -6.10 -21.78
N SER A 306 -18.50 -6.57 -22.14
CA SER A 306 -19.23 -7.56 -21.35
C SER A 306 -18.39 -8.83 -21.19
N VAL A 307 -17.60 -8.91 -20.11
CA VAL A 307 -17.11 -10.18 -19.58
C VAL A 307 -18.17 -10.71 -18.62
N PHE A 308 -19.40 -10.79 -19.12
CA PHE A 308 -20.47 -11.56 -18.53
C PHE A 308 -21.28 -12.11 -19.69
N ALA A 309 -20.78 -13.21 -20.26
CA ALA A 309 -21.73 -14.23 -20.67
C ALA A 309 -22.51 -14.60 -19.39
N PRO A 310 -23.83 -14.40 -19.32
CA PRO A 310 -24.59 -15.04 -18.25
C PRO A 310 -24.28 -16.53 -18.41
N SER A 311 -23.62 -17.13 -17.41
CA SER A 311 -23.56 -18.58 -17.38
C SER A 311 -25.00 -19.03 -17.50
N LYS A 312 -25.29 -19.89 -18.49
CA LYS A 312 -26.56 -20.58 -18.50
C LYS A 312 -26.62 -21.29 -17.15
N LYS A 313 -27.36 -20.73 -16.20
CA LYS A 313 -27.85 -21.46 -15.04
C LYS A 313 -28.63 -22.62 -15.62
N THR A 314 -27.96 -23.76 -15.78
CA THR A 314 -28.62 -25.06 -15.81
C THR A 314 -29.36 -25.14 -14.49
N ALA A 315 -30.66 -24.86 -14.56
CA ALA A 315 -31.59 -25.15 -13.48
C ALA A 315 -31.40 -26.62 -13.11
N GLY A 316 -30.76 -26.88 -11.97
CA GLY A 316 -30.56 -28.23 -11.46
C GLY A 316 -29.24 -28.53 -10.75
N ALA A 317 -28.21 -27.68 -10.84
CA ALA A 317 -27.03 -27.82 -9.98
C ALA A 317 -27.14 -26.86 -8.81
N GLN A 318 -27.40 -27.37 -7.60
CA GLN A 318 -27.03 -26.63 -6.39
C GLN A 318 -25.52 -26.38 -6.50
N GLU A 319 -25.11 -25.11 -6.63
CA GLU A 319 -23.72 -24.75 -6.36
C GLU A 319 -23.38 -25.34 -4.99
N PRO A 320 -22.32 -26.16 -4.88
CA PRO A 320 -21.92 -26.67 -3.60
C PRO A 320 -21.71 -25.46 -2.70
N LYS A 321 -22.48 -25.37 -1.61
CA LYS A 321 -22.25 -24.34 -0.59
C LYS A 321 -20.75 -24.33 -0.32
N PRO A 322 -20.07 -23.18 -0.39
CA PRO A 322 -18.66 -23.13 -0.08
C PRO A 322 -18.49 -23.77 1.29
N LYS A 323 -17.76 -24.88 1.35
CA LYS A 323 -17.42 -25.49 2.64
C LYS A 323 -16.68 -24.40 3.41
N SER A 324 -17.15 -24.10 4.62
CA SER A 324 -16.44 -23.19 5.51
C SER A 324 -15.01 -23.71 5.64
N LYS A 325 -14.03 -22.89 5.26
CA LYS A 325 -12.62 -23.25 5.43
C LYS A 325 -12.34 -23.51 6.91
N LYS A 326 -11.54 -24.54 7.19
CA LYS A 326 -11.08 -24.85 8.53
C LYS A 326 -10.03 -23.82 8.94
N ILE A 327 -10.29 -23.10 10.03
CA ILE A 327 -9.36 -22.12 10.60
C ILE A 327 -8.50 -22.84 11.65
N ILE A 328 -7.19 -22.70 11.55
CA ILE A 328 -6.19 -23.31 12.43
C ILE A 328 -5.29 -22.20 12.97
N SER A 329 -5.00 -22.16 14.27
CA SER A 329 -4.06 -21.16 14.80
C SER A 329 -2.64 -21.39 14.26
N LEU A 330 -1.85 -20.33 14.07
CA LEU A 330 -0.47 -20.45 13.58
C LEU A 330 0.38 -21.44 14.39
N GLY A 331 0.30 -21.37 15.73
CA GLY A 331 1.06 -22.28 16.61
C GLY A 331 0.65 -23.74 16.45
N GLU A 332 -0.66 -24.01 16.36
CA GLU A 332 -1.16 -25.36 16.08
C GLU A 332 -0.71 -25.86 14.71
N TYR A 333 -0.76 -24.98 13.69
CA TYR A 333 -0.35 -25.32 12.34
C TYR A 333 1.14 -25.68 12.26
N ARG A 334 2.01 -24.88 12.90
CA ARG A 334 3.45 -25.16 12.97
C ARG A 334 3.74 -26.49 13.64
N GLN A 335 3.06 -26.81 14.74
CA GLN A 335 3.19 -28.10 15.41
C GLN A 335 2.76 -29.27 14.51
N GLN A 336 1.63 -29.16 13.81
CA GLN A 336 1.14 -30.19 12.90
C GLN A 336 2.11 -30.47 11.74
N LYS A 337 2.81 -29.44 11.26
CA LYS A 337 3.75 -29.53 10.14
C LYS A 337 5.22 -29.71 10.58
N CYS A 338 5.48 -29.84 11.88
CA CYS A 338 6.84 -29.93 12.45
C CYS A 338 7.75 -28.75 12.03
N ILE A 339 7.18 -27.55 11.91
CA ILE A 339 7.91 -26.33 11.57
C ILE A 339 8.52 -25.78 12.86
N ALA A 340 9.81 -25.45 12.82
CA ALA A 340 10.48 -24.85 13.98
C ALA A 340 9.87 -23.48 14.31
N GLU A 341 9.70 -23.19 15.60
CA GLU A 341 9.40 -21.82 16.00
C GLU A 341 10.62 -20.93 15.71
N PRO A 342 10.38 -19.68 15.29
CA PRO A 342 11.49 -18.79 15.03
C PRO A 342 12.22 -18.45 16.33
N ILE A 343 13.56 -18.42 16.25
CA ILE A 343 14.43 -18.10 17.38
C ILE A 343 14.95 -16.69 17.14
N PHE A 344 14.26 -15.70 17.69
CA PHE A 344 14.79 -14.33 17.71
C PHE A 344 15.71 -14.21 18.92
N LEU A 345 17.01 -14.16 18.64
CA LEU A 345 18.01 -13.88 19.66
C LEU A 345 17.72 -12.51 20.28
N LYS A 346 18.02 -12.39 21.58
CA LYS A 346 17.82 -11.20 22.43
C LYS A 346 18.17 -9.88 21.71
N PRO A 347 17.51 -8.77 22.10
CA PRO A 347 17.63 -7.46 21.46
C PRO A 347 19.07 -7.08 21.12
N TYR A 348 19.25 -6.45 19.96
CA TYR A 348 20.46 -5.66 19.68
C TYR A 348 20.65 -4.68 20.86
N ALA A 349 21.74 -4.87 21.61
CA ALA A 349 22.06 -4.15 22.84
C ALA A 349 22.84 -2.87 22.59
#